data_AF-A0A6J7EU07-F1
#
_entry.id   AF-A0A6J7EU07-F1
#
_cell.length_a   1.000
_cell.length_b   1.000
_cell.length_c   1.000
_cell.angle_alpha   90.00
_cell.angle_beta   90.00
_cell.angle_gamma   90.00
#
_symmetry.space_group_name_H-M   'P 1'
#
loop_
_entity.id
_entity.type
_entity.pdbx_description
1 polymer ?
#
loop_
_entity_poly.entity_id
_entity_poly.type
_entity_poly.pdbx_seq_one_letter_code
_entity_poly.pdbx_strand_id
1 'polypeptide(L)'
;MSSRKATGDRAWLTSTLTTVSNPQAAFRDQSRKIKRGPIPGLPEGITIKMKPHSWLIKGPNVAALAQLAVKIVGGPEITRIDVRLKSWQPPLGWTGTPKMSGIKSLWLHNHGEGVLLELVVAAPADPGLLVAAALRVLQPMVSLSHGSMFTFGPGLPMSAASLVADLSDVVLPTDNAHVHLRRSDTLITSSEVSLDSIERSRTVIIDEDRPVWVVNGVEHEVFVNPLVHRPIGRLSTGPWNVGLASVQAGALVIEGEGVDLKTENDLSASDVGDLQTVGAVQTQLDLPARWRTQLEACGIIVASGDFPTDDLAWQVRSIHTRRHALRAYSPAAALSAWPTVSVVLATHRERFIDQAVQQLARLAYPNLQIVIGLHGVEVEHSRFDAIAHDLKIVKIPSDLPFGAALQLLSEKADGELITKMDDDDFYGAEHVWDLVLARMYSGATMVGKALDWIYVESADTTAFRPEYPAETYAPFVAGGTLLISRSDLDALGGWRPVPKSVDRALIERVQATGGTIYRTHGLGYLYERRGEGHTATPNEEHFLTKTAKTFEGRIQHEVFGTRA
;
A
#
# COMPACT_ATOMS: atom_id res chain seq x y z
N MET A 1 7.69 45.18 9.38
CA MET A 1 7.41 45.21 10.83
C MET A 1 6.39 44.12 11.16
N SER A 2 6.78 43.16 12.02
CA SER A 2 5.96 42.20 12.80
C SER A 2 4.92 41.34 12.05
N SER A 3 5.24 40.12 11.63
CA SER A 3 5.23 38.85 12.42
C SER A 3 3.91 38.52 13.14
N ARG A 4 3.28 37.40 12.73
CA ARG A 4 2.59 36.44 13.61
C ARG A 4 2.52 35.09 12.90
N LYS A 5 3.50 34.23 13.20
CA LYS A 5 3.41 32.78 12.99
C LYS A 5 2.47 32.24 14.07
N ALA A 6 1.39 31.59 13.67
CA ALA A 6 0.53 30.83 14.58
C ALA A 6 1.12 29.42 14.74
N THR A 7 1.83 29.19 15.84
CA THR A 7 2.14 27.85 16.35
C THR A 7 0.93 27.38 17.14
N GLY A 8 0.08 26.57 16.52
CA GLY A 8 -1.03 25.91 17.20
C GLY A 8 -0.59 24.54 17.71
N ASP A 9 -0.27 24.45 19.00
CA ASP A 9 -0.21 23.17 19.71
C ASP A 9 -1.62 22.55 19.72
N ARG A 10 -1.80 21.44 19.02
CA ARG A 10 -2.99 20.58 19.12
C ARG A 10 -2.59 19.29 19.81
N ALA A 11 -3.00 19.14 21.07
CA ALA A 11 -2.96 17.87 21.79
C ALA A 11 -4.05 16.93 21.22
N TRP A 12 -3.67 15.69 20.90
CA TRP A 12 -4.57 14.64 20.44
C TRP A 12 -4.88 13.65 21.58
N LEU A 13 -6.09 13.10 21.53
CA LEU A 13 -6.80 12.34 22.56
C LEU A 13 -6.02 11.17 23.19
N THR A 14 -6.14 11.06 24.51
CA THR A 14 -5.73 9.91 25.33
C THR A 14 -6.78 8.80 25.29
N SER A 15 -6.39 7.56 24.95
CA SER A 15 -7.19 6.38 25.24
C SER A 15 -6.60 5.65 26.46
N THR A 16 -7.43 5.41 27.47
CA THR A 16 -7.05 4.69 28.70
C THR A 16 -7.77 3.35 28.69
N LEU A 17 -7.04 2.25 28.76
CA LEU A 17 -7.61 0.90 28.94
C LEU A 17 -7.16 0.30 30.28
N THR A 18 -8.13 -0.35 30.92
CA THR A 18 -8.19 -0.73 32.33
C THR A 18 -7.28 -1.91 32.67
N THR A 19 -6.69 -1.88 33.87
CA THR A 19 -5.75 -2.86 34.44
C THR A 19 -6.44 -4.10 35.02
N VAL A 20 -5.82 -5.27 34.84
CA VAL A 20 -6.04 -6.47 35.68
C VAL A 20 -4.69 -7.00 36.17
N SER A 21 -4.70 -7.53 37.38
CA SER A 21 -3.61 -7.71 38.36
C SER A 21 -2.62 -8.87 38.14
N ASN A 22 -1.41 -8.63 38.67
CA ASN A 22 -0.18 -9.43 38.92
C ASN A 22 -0.38 -10.92 39.34
N PRO A 23 0.57 -11.85 39.07
CA PRO A 23 1.73 -12.01 39.95
C PRO A 23 3.08 -12.36 39.27
N GLN A 24 4.17 -11.81 39.85
CA GLN A 24 5.57 -12.23 39.69
C GLN A 24 5.85 -13.54 40.45
N ALA A 25 6.67 -14.43 39.87
CA ALA A 25 7.87 -14.99 40.52
C ALA A 25 8.58 -16.04 39.63
N ALA A 26 9.92 -16.04 39.75
CA ALA A 26 10.91 -17.01 39.25
C ALA A 26 11.22 -16.95 37.75
N PHE A 27 12.45 -16.52 37.41
CA PHE A 27 13.45 -17.34 36.70
C PHE A 27 14.77 -16.55 36.65
N ARG A 28 15.77 -17.07 37.36
CA ARG A 28 17.16 -16.64 37.30
C ARG A 28 17.91 -17.63 36.41
N ASP A 29 18.83 -17.08 35.64
CA ASP A 29 20.03 -17.72 35.10
C ASP A 29 19.92 -18.39 33.72
N GLN A 30 20.35 -17.65 32.69
CA GLN A 30 21.38 -18.06 31.73
C GLN A 30 21.71 -16.87 30.80
N SER A 31 22.47 -15.90 31.31
CA SER A 31 23.01 -14.80 30.49
C SER A 31 24.35 -15.22 29.87
N ARG A 32 24.33 -15.73 28.63
CA ARG A 32 25.56 -15.74 27.81
C ARG A 32 25.91 -14.29 27.50
N LYS A 33 27.04 -13.84 28.04
CA LYS A 33 27.61 -12.50 27.84
C LYS A 33 27.95 -12.27 26.36
N ILE A 34 27.03 -11.68 25.60
CA ILE A 34 27.38 -10.99 24.37
C ILE A 34 28.14 -9.72 24.79
N LYS A 35 29.41 -9.63 24.41
CA LYS A 35 30.26 -8.46 24.72
C LYS A 35 29.63 -7.19 24.12
N ARG A 36 29.52 -6.15 24.94
CA ARG A 36 29.09 -4.79 24.56
C ARG A 36 30.09 -4.16 23.59
N GLY A 37 29.88 -4.34 22.29
CA GLY A 37 30.45 -3.52 21.22
C GLY A 37 29.37 -2.61 20.61
N PRO A 38 29.73 -1.56 19.86
CA PRO A 38 28.77 -0.86 19.00
C PRO A 38 28.15 -1.86 18.03
N ILE A 39 26.84 -1.73 17.73
CA ILE A 39 26.19 -2.51 16.67
C ILE A 39 26.93 -2.16 15.37
N PRO A 40 27.66 -3.11 14.74
CA PRO A 40 28.37 -2.84 13.50
C PRO A 40 27.37 -2.47 12.40
N GLY A 41 27.72 -1.52 11.53
CA GLY A 41 26.90 -1.19 10.36
C GLY A 41 25.55 -0.54 10.68
N LEU A 42 25.48 0.36 11.67
CA LEU A 42 24.27 1.15 11.90
C LEU A 42 23.88 1.94 10.63
N PRO A 43 22.57 2.06 10.34
CA PRO A 43 22.11 2.89 9.23
C PRO A 43 22.61 4.33 9.36
N GLU A 44 22.82 4.99 8.22
CA GLU A 44 23.35 6.34 8.18
C GLU A 44 22.51 7.31 9.04
N GLY A 45 23.20 8.08 9.89
CA GLY A 45 22.56 9.06 10.77
C GLY A 45 21.81 8.49 11.99
N ILE A 46 21.78 7.16 12.19
CA ILE A 46 21.22 6.53 13.39
C ILE A 46 22.23 6.54 14.53
N THR A 47 21.76 6.90 15.73
CA THR A 47 22.51 6.74 16.98
C THR A 47 21.63 6.07 18.03
N ILE A 48 22.23 5.17 18.83
CA ILE A 48 21.51 4.42 19.87
C ILE A 48 22.27 4.54 21.18
N LYS A 49 21.56 4.98 22.22
CA LYS A 49 22.05 4.94 23.60
C LYS A 49 21.33 3.81 24.34
N MET A 50 22.04 2.70 24.54
CA MET A 50 21.51 1.51 25.20
C MET A 50 21.66 1.60 26.73
N LYS A 51 20.58 1.31 27.45
CA LYS A 51 20.57 1.03 28.90
C LYS A 51 19.97 -0.36 29.12
N PRO A 52 20.12 -0.97 30.33
CA PRO A 52 19.71 -2.36 30.57
C PRO A 52 18.27 -2.73 30.19
N HIS A 53 17.32 -1.80 30.24
CA HIS A 53 15.90 -2.06 29.91
C HIS A 53 15.27 -1.01 28.99
N SER A 54 16.07 -0.07 28.47
CA SER A 54 15.55 1.06 27.70
C SER A 54 16.56 1.54 26.67
N TRP A 55 16.13 1.77 25.43
CA TRP A 55 16.98 2.31 24.38
C TRP A 55 16.46 3.68 23.93
N LEU A 56 17.39 4.64 23.77
CA LEU A 56 17.11 5.91 23.11
C LEU A 56 17.70 5.86 21.71
N ILE A 57 16.82 5.92 20.70
CA ILE A 57 17.13 5.88 19.28
C ILE A 57 16.94 7.28 18.71
N LYS A 58 17.96 7.80 18.03
CA LYS A 58 17.85 9.06 17.26
C LYS A 58 18.19 8.79 15.81
N GLY A 59 17.37 9.30 14.89
CA GLY A 59 17.54 9.09 13.46
C GLY A 59 17.06 10.24 12.60
N PRO A 60 17.39 10.22 11.29
CA PRO A 60 16.93 11.26 10.37
C PRO A 60 15.45 11.14 10.06
N ASN A 61 14.94 9.93 9.78
CA ASN A 61 13.59 9.70 9.27
C ASN A 61 13.12 8.26 9.52
N VAL A 62 11.89 7.96 9.10
CA VAL A 62 11.25 6.64 9.27
C VAL A 62 11.95 5.53 8.47
N ALA A 63 12.52 5.86 7.30
CA ALA A 63 13.24 4.88 6.48
C ALA A 63 14.50 4.35 7.19
N ALA A 64 15.30 5.23 7.80
CA ALA A 64 16.46 4.83 8.60
C ALA A 64 16.07 4.02 9.84
N LEU A 65 14.88 4.29 10.42
CA LEU A 65 14.33 3.49 11.51
C LEU A 65 13.93 2.09 11.06
N ALA A 66 13.37 1.94 9.85
CA ALA A 66 13.02 0.64 9.26
C ALA A 66 14.26 -0.23 8.99
N GLN A 67 15.33 0.38 8.46
CA GLN A 67 16.62 -0.29 8.29
C GLN A 67 17.21 -0.72 9.64
N LEU A 68 17.08 0.13 10.67
CA LEU A 68 17.56 -0.20 12.01
C LEU A 68 16.84 -1.42 12.59
N ALA A 69 15.51 -1.46 12.48
CA ALA A 69 14.68 -2.52 13.08
C ALA A 69 15.13 -3.91 12.64
N VAL A 70 15.51 -4.07 11.37
CA VAL A 70 15.99 -5.33 10.80
C VAL A 70 17.38 -5.71 11.34
N LYS A 71 18.28 -4.73 11.51
CA LYS A 71 19.66 -4.95 11.99
C LYS A 71 19.77 -5.37 13.46
N ILE A 72 18.75 -5.08 14.27
CA ILE A 72 18.76 -5.31 15.72
C ILE A 72 17.91 -6.49 16.17
N VAL A 73 17.33 -7.25 15.24
CA VAL A 73 16.61 -8.50 15.53
C VAL A 73 17.57 -9.49 16.21
N GLY A 74 17.09 -10.15 17.26
CA GLY A 74 17.89 -11.03 18.12
C GLY A 74 18.74 -10.27 19.15
N GLY A 75 18.44 -8.99 19.37
CA GLY A 75 19.09 -8.15 20.37
C GLY A 75 18.67 -8.49 21.81
N PRO A 76 19.34 -7.93 22.83
CA PRO A 76 18.95 -8.17 24.22
C PRO A 76 17.58 -7.55 24.51
N GLU A 77 16.70 -8.34 25.15
CA GLU A 77 15.32 -7.93 25.45
C GLU A 77 15.26 -6.66 26.29
N ILE A 78 14.31 -5.79 25.94
CA ILE A 78 14.06 -4.50 26.60
C ILE A 78 12.58 -4.25 26.78
N THR A 79 12.23 -3.35 27.69
CA THR A 79 10.83 -2.99 27.97
C THR A 79 10.43 -1.63 27.43
N ARG A 80 11.39 -0.83 26.93
CA ARG A 80 11.16 0.55 26.50
C ARG A 80 12.04 0.98 25.33
N ILE A 81 11.45 1.67 24.36
CA ILE A 81 12.18 2.47 23.38
C ILE A 81 11.68 3.92 23.40
N ASP A 82 12.64 4.84 23.23
CA ASP A 82 12.39 6.24 22.94
C ASP A 82 12.96 6.54 21.55
N VAL A 83 12.10 6.84 20.57
CA VAL A 83 12.49 7.10 19.18
C VAL A 83 12.34 8.58 18.89
N ARG A 84 13.45 9.24 18.51
CA ARG A 84 13.46 10.63 18.07
C ARG A 84 13.91 10.73 16.62
N LEU A 85 13.00 11.10 15.72
CA LEU A 85 13.32 11.36 14.32
C LEU A 85 13.39 12.85 14.04
N LYS A 86 14.28 13.26 13.15
CA LYS A 86 14.43 14.67 12.73
C LYS A 86 13.31 15.11 11.78
N SER A 87 12.86 14.21 10.92
CA SER A 87 11.79 14.43 9.96
C SER A 87 10.74 13.33 10.08
N TRP A 88 9.47 13.75 10.11
CA TRP A 88 8.31 12.88 10.11
C TRP A 88 7.12 13.62 9.50
N GLN A 89 6.65 13.13 8.35
CA GLN A 89 5.51 13.69 7.62
C GLN A 89 4.47 12.59 7.40
N PRO A 90 3.66 12.25 8.42
CA PRO A 90 2.61 11.27 8.26
C PRO A 90 1.50 11.82 7.35
N PRO A 91 0.71 10.96 6.70
CA PRO A 91 -0.49 11.41 6.02
C PRO A 91 -1.41 12.17 6.98
N LEU A 92 -2.12 13.17 6.46
CA LEU A 92 -3.06 13.93 7.27
C LEU A 92 -4.13 12.99 7.86
N GLY A 93 -4.31 13.05 9.18
CA GLY A 93 -5.30 12.24 9.90
C GLY A 93 -4.83 10.83 10.29
N TRP A 94 -3.60 10.43 9.92
CA TRP A 94 -3.04 9.15 10.35
C TRP A 94 -2.81 9.11 11.86
N THR A 95 -3.32 8.06 12.51
CA THR A 95 -3.20 7.87 13.96
C THR A 95 -2.32 6.68 14.37
N GLY A 96 -2.09 5.73 13.45
CA GLY A 96 -1.20 4.59 13.64
C GLY A 96 -1.62 3.63 14.76
N THR A 97 -1.11 2.40 14.74
CA THR A 97 -1.33 1.45 15.83
C THR A 97 -0.15 0.50 15.90
N PRO A 98 0.43 0.24 17.08
CA PRO A 98 1.64 -0.58 17.21
C PRO A 98 1.43 -2.04 16.83
N LYS A 99 0.18 -2.53 16.84
CA LYS A 99 -0.22 -3.92 16.55
C LYS A 99 0.70 -4.94 17.25
N MET A 100 0.92 -4.71 18.55
CA MET A 100 1.75 -5.54 19.41
C MET A 100 1.00 -5.77 20.73
N SER A 101 1.10 -6.96 21.30
CA SER A 101 0.51 -7.28 22.60
C SER A 101 1.33 -6.68 23.74
N GLY A 102 0.73 -6.54 24.93
CA GLY A 102 1.47 -6.13 26.13
C GLY A 102 1.93 -4.67 26.16
N ILE A 103 1.42 -3.79 25.28
CA ILE A 103 1.71 -2.35 25.34
C ILE A 103 1.16 -1.78 26.67
N LYS A 104 2.07 -1.24 27.49
CA LYS A 104 1.74 -0.57 28.75
C LYS A 104 1.51 0.93 28.55
N SER A 105 2.30 1.56 27.69
CA SER A 105 2.11 2.95 27.29
C SER A 105 2.70 3.22 25.90
N LEU A 106 2.01 4.04 25.13
CA LEU A 106 2.48 4.61 23.88
C LEU A 106 2.24 6.13 23.93
N TRP A 107 3.30 6.89 23.70
CA TRP A 107 3.23 8.34 23.58
C TRP A 107 3.82 8.78 22.24
N LEU A 108 3.17 9.74 21.60
CA LEU A 108 3.58 10.27 20.31
C LEU A 108 3.47 11.80 20.36
N HIS A 109 4.59 12.48 20.17
CA HIS A 109 4.66 13.93 20.24
C HIS A 109 5.39 14.48 19.02
N ASN A 110 4.89 15.59 18.48
CA ASN A 110 5.64 16.37 17.52
C ASN A 110 6.92 16.88 18.18
N HIS A 111 8.04 16.82 17.46
CA HIS A 111 9.33 17.28 17.94
C HIS A 111 10.06 18.02 16.81
N GLY A 112 9.80 19.33 16.69
CA GLY A 112 10.26 20.12 15.53
C GLY A 112 9.52 19.67 14.26
N GLU A 113 10.27 19.42 13.19
CA GLU A 113 9.76 18.83 11.93
C GLU A 113 9.65 17.29 11.99
N GLY A 114 9.99 16.70 13.13
CA GLY A 114 10.01 15.27 13.35
C GLY A 114 9.10 14.84 14.50
N VAL A 115 9.50 13.74 15.13
CA VAL A 115 8.66 13.05 16.12
C VAL A 115 9.48 12.54 17.29
N LEU A 116 8.85 12.52 18.46
CA LEU A 116 9.27 11.76 19.62
C LEU A 116 8.20 10.72 19.92
N LEU A 117 8.56 9.44 19.82
CA LEU A 117 7.71 8.31 20.15
C LEU A 117 8.30 7.59 21.37
N GLU A 118 7.49 7.36 22.40
CA GLU A 118 7.84 6.52 23.54
C GLU A 118 6.94 5.29 23.55
N LEU A 119 7.54 4.10 23.57
CA LEU A 119 6.82 2.83 23.61
C LEU A 119 7.33 2.00 24.79
N VAL A 120 6.40 1.56 25.63
CA VAL A 120 6.69 0.71 26.80
C VAL A 120 5.80 -0.52 26.77
N VAL A 121 6.41 -1.68 26.99
CA VAL A 121 5.74 -2.98 27.10
C VAL A 121 5.81 -3.52 28.52
N ALA A 122 4.84 -4.35 28.89
CA ALA A 122 4.72 -4.95 30.22
C ALA A 122 5.75 -6.05 30.48
N ALA A 123 6.12 -6.81 29.46
CA ALA A 123 7.17 -7.84 29.50
C ALA A 123 8.33 -7.43 28.58
N PRO A 124 9.59 -7.78 28.91
CA PRO A 124 10.72 -7.58 28.01
C PRO A 124 10.45 -8.23 26.64
N ALA A 125 10.85 -7.55 25.57
CA ALA A 125 10.68 -8.00 24.19
C ALA A 125 11.93 -7.67 23.35
N ASP A 126 12.07 -8.33 22.20
CA ASP A 126 13.13 -8.04 21.24
C ASP A 126 13.06 -6.56 20.78
N PRO A 127 14.20 -5.85 20.72
CA PRO A 127 14.23 -4.43 20.33
C PRO A 127 13.76 -4.20 18.89
N GLY A 128 13.99 -5.14 17.98
CA GLY A 128 13.47 -5.10 16.60
C GLY A 128 11.93 -5.11 16.58
N LEU A 129 11.29 -5.91 17.43
CA LEU A 129 9.82 -5.94 17.56
C LEU A 129 9.25 -4.61 18.06
N LEU A 130 9.91 -3.99 19.04
CA LEU A 130 9.50 -2.68 19.53
C LEU A 130 9.66 -1.60 18.45
N VAL A 131 10.75 -1.64 17.68
CA VAL A 131 10.94 -0.68 16.59
C VAL A 131 9.95 -0.95 15.44
N ALA A 132 9.64 -2.21 15.12
CA ALA A 132 8.57 -2.55 14.18
C ALA A 132 7.21 -2.02 14.64
N ALA A 133 6.88 -2.16 15.93
CA ALA A 133 5.68 -1.56 16.51
C ALA A 133 5.69 -0.03 16.39
N ALA A 134 6.82 0.63 16.63
CA ALA A 134 6.97 2.07 16.41
C ALA A 134 6.77 2.44 14.93
N LEU A 135 7.28 1.66 13.97
CA LEU A 135 7.10 1.92 12.54
C LEU A 135 5.64 1.86 12.12
N ARG A 136 4.85 0.91 12.64
CA ARG A 136 3.39 0.83 12.40
C ARG A 136 2.61 2.00 13.02
N VAL A 137 3.20 2.71 13.99
CA VAL A 137 2.64 3.98 14.51
C VAL A 137 3.04 5.14 13.60
N LEU A 138 4.28 5.16 13.14
CA LEU A 138 4.86 6.30 12.41
C LEU A 138 4.45 6.38 10.93
N GLN A 139 4.03 5.30 10.29
CA GLN A 139 3.56 5.36 8.92
C GLN A 139 2.52 4.28 8.62
N PRO A 140 1.62 4.50 7.64
CA PRO A 140 0.77 3.45 7.14
C PRO A 140 1.61 2.33 6.53
N MET A 141 1.34 1.10 6.93
CA MET A 141 2.02 -0.11 6.46
C MET A 141 0.96 -1.15 6.13
N VAL A 142 1.13 -1.87 5.02
CA VAL A 142 0.32 -3.04 4.69
C VAL A 142 1.14 -4.29 4.95
N SER A 143 0.47 -5.29 5.53
CA SER A 143 1.07 -6.61 5.67
C SER A 143 1.22 -7.27 4.31
N LEU A 144 2.40 -7.78 4.02
CA LEU A 144 2.70 -8.43 2.75
C LEU A 144 2.08 -9.83 2.67
N SER A 145 1.59 -10.41 3.76
CA SER A 145 0.92 -11.72 3.72
C SER A 145 -0.19 -11.83 4.76
N HIS A 146 -1.32 -12.44 4.38
CA HIS A 146 -2.38 -12.80 5.31
C HIS A 146 -2.40 -14.33 5.47
N GLY A 147 -1.57 -14.83 6.37
CA GLY A 147 -1.54 -16.25 6.71
C GLY A 147 -0.16 -16.71 7.13
N SER A 148 0.87 -16.31 6.39
CA SER A 148 2.25 -16.63 6.73
C SER A 148 2.78 -15.68 7.80
N MET A 149 2.86 -16.19 9.03
CA MET A 149 3.65 -15.50 10.04
C MET A 149 5.11 -15.51 9.61
N PHE A 150 5.71 -14.32 9.48
CA PHE A 150 7.12 -14.18 9.22
C PHE A 150 7.90 -14.25 10.52
N THR A 151 8.89 -15.13 10.56
CA THR A 151 9.96 -15.10 11.57
C THR A 151 11.20 -14.51 10.94
N PHE A 152 11.94 -13.71 11.70
CA PHE A 152 13.15 -13.07 11.24
C PHE A 152 14.33 -13.59 12.05
N GLY A 153 15.36 -14.06 11.36
CA GLY A 153 16.64 -14.39 11.96
C GLY A 153 17.45 -13.13 12.29
N PRO A 154 18.44 -13.23 13.18
CA PRO A 154 19.38 -12.13 13.43
C PRO A 154 20.23 -11.85 12.19
N GLY A 155 20.80 -10.64 12.12
CA GLY A 155 21.82 -10.30 11.11
C GLY A 155 21.27 -10.02 9.71
N LEU A 156 19.98 -9.68 9.59
CA LEU A 156 19.38 -9.39 8.31
C LEU A 156 19.93 -8.10 7.65
N PRO A 157 19.99 -8.09 6.30
CA PRO A 157 20.46 -6.94 5.54
C PRO A 157 19.42 -5.81 5.50
N MET A 158 19.86 -4.59 5.19
CA MET A 158 18.96 -3.42 5.08
C MET A 158 17.87 -3.59 4.00
N SER A 159 18.11 -4.41 2.98
CA SER A 159 17.14 -4.71 1.92
C SER A 159 15.86 -5.40 2.44
N ALA A 160 15.90 -6.03 3.62
CA ALA A 160 14.73 -6.61 4.26
C ALA A 160 13.85 -5.58 5.01
N ALA A 161 14.22 -4.29 5.03
CA ALA A 161 13.47 -3.23 5.74
C ALA A 161 12.01 -3.09 5.28
N SER A 162 11.69 -3.49 4.05
CA SER A 162 10.32 -3.50 3.52
C SER A 162 9.40 -4.50 4.23
N LEU A 163 9.95 -5.58 4.79
CA LEU A 163 9.21 -6.65 5.47
C LEU A 163 8.95 -6.35 6.95
N VAL A 164 9.55 -5.29 7.49
CA VAL A 164 9.68 -5.12 8.94
C VAL A 164 8.35 -4.86 9.66
N ALA A 165 7.33 -4.34 8.98
CA ALA A 165 6.00 -4.21 9.57
C ALA A 165 5.36 -5.57 9.88
N ASP A 166 5.79 -6.64 9.23
CA ASP A 166 5.29 -8.00 9.45
C ASP A 166 6.13 -8.78 10.48
N LEU A 167 7.17 -8.13 11.04
CA LEU A 167 7.99 -8.68 12.11
C LEU A 167 7.12 -9.02 13.33
N SER A 168 7.04 -10.31 13.62
CA SER A 168 6.26 -10.87 14.73
C SER A 168 7.15 -11.70 15.65
N ASP A 169 6.84 -11.66 16.96
CA ASP A 169 7.50 -12.50 17.95
C ASP A 169 7.03 -13.96 17.80
N VAL A 170 7.90 -14.92 18.13
CA VAL A 170 7.62 -16.35 18.00
C VAL A 170 7.50 -17.04 19.36
N VAL A 171 7.67 -16.34 20.49
CA VAL A 171 7.64 -16.97 21.83
C VAL A 171 6.90 -16.11 22.86
N LEU A 172 5.93 -16.70 23.59
CA LEU A 172 5.40 -16.10 24.84
C LEU A 172 6.12 -16.68 26.06
N PRO A 173 6.37 -15.88 27.12
CA PRO A 173 7.11 -16.32 28.32
C PRO A 173 6.53 -17.50 29.11
N THR A 174 5.26 -17.86 28.89
CA THR A 174 4.54 -18.90 29.64
C THR A 174 4.39 -20.21 28.88
N ASP A 175 4.86 -20.30 27.64
CA ASP A 175 4.67 -21.48 26.81
C ASP A 175 5.78 -22.50 27.05
N ASN A 176 5.42 -23.68 27.55
CA ASN A 176 6.32 -24.84 27.65
C ASN A 176 6.38 -25.56 26.29
N ALA A 177 6.79 -24.82 25.25
CA ALA A 177 7.11 -25.34 23.94
C ALA A 177 8.65 -25.36 23.77
N HIS A 178 9.17 -26.28 22.96
CA HIS A 178 10.58 -26.20 22.56
C HIS A 178 10.81 -24.83 21.89
N VAL A 179 11.98 -24.21 22.08
CA VAL A 179 12.29 -22.82 21.63
C VAL A 179 12.13 -22.57 20.10
N HIS A 180 11.86 -23.63 19.33
CA HIS A 180 11.66 -23.62 17.88
C HIS A 180 10.23 -24.02 17.44
N LEU A 181 9.33 -24.30 18.39
CA LEU A 181 7.99 -24.81 18.12
C LEU A 181 6.93 -23.74 18.41
N ARG A 182 6.88 -22.73 17.53
CA ARG A 182 5.61 -22.23 16.98
C ARG A 182 5.78 -21.93 15.50
N ARG A 183 4.93 -22.61 14.73
CA ARG A 183 4.68 -22.60 13.29
C ARG A 183 4.75 -21.19 12.69
N SER A 184 5.91 -20.77 12.22
CA SER A 184 5.97 -19.77 11.17
C SER A 184 6.07 -20.48 9.83
N ASP A 185 5.24 -20.05 8.89
CA ASP A 185 5.29 -20.61 7.55
C ASP A 185 6.59 -20.21 6.87
N THR A 186 7.12 -19.01 7.17
CA THR A 186 8.27 -18.42 6.47
C THR A 186 9.31 -17.88 7.45
N LEU A 187 10.54 -18.39 7.38
CA LEU A 187 11.72 -17.76 7.98
C LEU A 187 12.41 -16.84 6.98
N ILE A 188 12.66 -15.60 7.37
CA ILE A 188 13.51 -14.65 6.67
C ILE A 188 14.84 -14.59 7.40
N THR A 189 15.95 -14.87 6.71
CA THR A 189 17.27 -14.95 7.34
C THR A 189 18.40 -14.56 6.38
N SER A 190 19.62 -14.40 6.89
CA SER A 190 20.83 -14.26 6.06
C SER A 190 21.51 -15.62 5.88
N SER A 191 22.40 -15.71 4.90
CA SER A 191 23.20 -16.92 4.64
C SER A 191 24.11 -17.35 5.80
N GLU A 192 24.30 -16.48 6.80
CA GLU A 192 25.16 -16.72 7.96
C GLU A 192 24.50 -17.55 9.07
N VAL A 193 23.18 -17.74 9.03
CA VAL A 193 22.42 -18.43 10.09
C VAL A 193 22.22 -19.90 9.75
N SER A 194 22.66 -20.80 10.66
CA SER A 194 22.44 -22.25 10.53
C SER A 194 20.95 -22.59 10.59
N LEU A 195 20.49 -23.31 9.56
CA LEU A 195 19.08 -23.51 9.23
C LEU A 195 18.43 -24.72 9.93
N ASP A 196 19.21 -25.59 10.57
CA ASP A 196 18.84 -26.98 10.89
C ASP A 196 17.89 -27.16 12.09
N SER A 197 17.55 -26.08 12.80
CA SER A 197 16.83 -26.15 14.09
C SER A 197 15.39 -25.62 14.10
N ILE A 198 14.89 -25.02 13.02
CA ILE A 198 13.57 -24.35 12.99
C ILE A 198 12.66 -25.00 11.94
N GLU A 199 11.56 -25.61 12.38
CA GLU A 199 10.50 -26.16 11.52
C GLU A 199 9.73 -25.03 10.82
N ARG A 200 9.59 -25.10 9.48
CA ARG A 200 8.97 -24.05 8.64
C ARG A 200 8.59 -24.59 7.26
N SER A 201 7.61 -23.97 6.59
CA SER A 201 7.23 -24.34 5.21
C SER A 201 8.09 -23.67 4.12
N ARG A 202 8.71 -22.54 4.44
CA ARG A 202 9.43 -21.69 3.50
C ARG A 202 10.63 -21.03 4.17
N THR A 203 11.73 -20.92 3.44
CA THR A 203 12.91 -20.15 3.84
C THR A 203 13.20 -19.09 2.79
N VAL A 204 13.44 -17.86 3.24
CA VAL A 204 13.82 -16.71 2.43
C VAL A 204 15.20 -16.27 2.92
N ILE A 205 16.20 -16.37 2.05
CA ILE A 205 17.56 -15.92 2.33
C ILE A 205 17.76 -14.57 1.65
N ILE A 206 18.16 -13.57 2.42
CA ILE A 206 18.46 -12.22 1.94
C ILE A 206 19.86 -11.87 2.42
N ASP A 207 20.76 -11.56 1.48
CA ASP A 207 22.16 -11.22 1.75
C ASP A 207 22.49 -9.80 1.28
N GLU A 208 23.49 -9.15 1.90
CA GLU A 208 23.95 -7.82 1.45
C GLU A 208 24.76 -7.88 0.15
N ASP A 209 25.49 -8.98 -0.05
CA ASP A 209 26.40 -9.15 -1.20
C ASP A 209 25.69 -9.64 -2.47
N ARG A 210 24.39 -9.99 -2.38
CA ARG A 210 23.61 -10.50 -3.50
C ARG A 210 22.41 -9.60 -3.79
N PRO A 211 22.20 -9.16 -5.04
CA PRO A 211 21.06 -8.34 -5.41
C PRO A 211 19.76 -9.16 -5.60
N VAL A 212 19.68 -10.38 -5.05
CA VAL A 212 18.56 -11.31 -5.20
C VAL A 212 18.18 -11.91 -3.85
N TRP A 213 16.90 -12.22 -3.69
CA TRP A 213 16.39 -13.02 -2.58
C TRP A 213 16.33 -14.47 -3.01
N VAL A 214 16.73 -15.40 -2.15
CA VAL A 214 16.58 -16.84 -2.43
C VAL A 214 15.36 -17.35 -1.68
N VAL A 215 14.28 -17.65 -2.40
CA VAL A 215 13.03 -18.17 -1.83
C VAL A 215 12.94 -19.66 -2.17
N ASN A 216 13.02 -20.53 -1.17
CA ASN A 216 13.03 -21.99 -1.36
C ASN A 216 14.06 -22.48 -2.40
N GLY A 217 15.24 -21.85 -2.43
CA GLY A 217 16.32 -22.20 -3.37
C GLY A 217 16.21 -21.57 -4.75
N VAL A 218 15.16 -20.79 -5.04
CA VAL A 218 14.99 -20.05 -6.30
C VAL A 218 15.40 -18.60 -6.09
N GLU A 219 16.21 -18.07 -7.00
CA GLU A 219 16.61 -16.65 -6.97
C GLU A 219 15.49 -15.77 -7.52
N HIS A 220 15.21 -14.67 -6.81
CA HIS A 220 14.26 -13.64 -7.18
C HIS A 220 14.94 -12.28 -7.14
N GLU A 221 14.86 -11.53 -8.23
CA GLU A 221 15.30 -10.14 -8.29
C GLU A 221 14.31 -9.26 -7.52
N VAL A 222 14.76 -8.68 -6.40
CA VAL A 222 13.93 -7.80 -5.57
C VAL A 222 14.58 -6.42 -5.52
N PHE A 223 14.28 -5.61 -6.52
CA PHE A 223 14.84 -4.26 -6.69
C PHE A 223 13.93 -3.16 -6.12
N VAL A 224 12.66 -3.47 -5.88
CA VAL A 224 11.63 -2.48 -5.56
C VAL A 224 11.11 -2.67 -4.16
N ASN A 225 11.37 -1.70 -3.27
CA ASN A 225 10.59 -1.49 -2.06
C ASN A 225 9.37 -0.59 -2.36
N PRO A 226 8.12 -1.10 -2.34
CA PRO A 226 6.93 -0.31 -2.64
C PRO A 226 6.68 0.85 -1.66
N LEU A 227 7.28 0.84 -0.47
CA LEU A 227 7.15 1.95 0.48
C LEU A 227 8.12 3.11 0.18
N VAL A 228 9.10 2.86 -0.69
CA VAL A 228 10.11 3.83 -1.14
C VAL A 228 9.83 4.25 -2.58
N HIS A 229 9.81 3.29 -3.50
CA HIS A 229 9.59 3.49 -4.94
C HIS A 229 8.10 3.57 -5.26
N ARG A 230 7.46 4.63 -4.76
CA ARG A 230 6.02 4.85 -4.87
C ARG A 230 5.72 6.13 -5.62
N PRO A 231 4.63 6.19 -6.38
CA PRO A 231 4.32 7.31 -7.26
C PRO A 231 3.73 8.52 -6.54
N ILE A 232 3.91 8.66 -5.21
CA ILE A 232 3.24 9.71 -4.43
C ILE A 232 3.58 11.10 -4.97
N GLY A 233 2.55 11.89 -5.26
CA GLY A 233 2.68 13.25 -5.78
C GLY A 233 2.80 13.35 -7.30
N ARG A 234 2.79 12.23 -8.03
CA ARG A 234 2.86 12.26 -9.50
C ARG A 234 1.58 12.81 -10.13
N LEU A 235 1.78 13.61 -11.16
CA LEU A 235 0.70 14.25 -11.91
C LEU A 235 0.12 13.29 -12.97
N SER A 236 -1.18 13.44 -13.24
CA SER A 236 -1.87 12.73 -14.34
C SER A 236 -1.61 13.37 -15.71
N THR A 237 -1.01 14.56 -15.76
CA THR A 237 -0.77 15.36 -16.96
C THR A 237 0.61 15.99 -16.95
N GLY A 238 1.06 16.41 -18.13
CA GLY A 238 2.31 17.15 -18.27
C GLY A 238 2.30 18.55 -17.62
N PRO A 239 3.43 19.29 -17.72
CA PRO A 239 4.60 18.94 -18.53
C PRO A 239 5.34 17.70 -18.01
N TRP A 240 5.72 16.80 -18.92
CA TRP A 240 6.44 15.57 -18.63
C TRP A 240 7.93 15.83 -18.73
N ASN A 241 8.58 16.27 -17.65
CA ASN A 241 10.01 16.57 -17.70
C ASN A 241 10.80 15.32 -18.08
N VAL A 242 11.71 15.47 -19.03
CA VAL A 242 12.60 14.40 -19.50
C VAL A 242 14.01 14.69 -19.01
N GLY A 243 14.51 13.87 -18.08
CA GLY A 243 15.91 13.92 -17.64
C GLY A 243 16.82 13.09 -18.54
N LEU A 244 18.13 13.27 -18.39
CA LEU A 244 19.16 12.41 -18.97
C LEU A 244 19.71 11.51 -17.88
N ALA A 245 19.59 10.19 -18.04
CA ALA A 245 20.11 9.20 -17.12
C ALA A 245 21.34 8.48 -17.67
N SER A 246 22.38 8.39 -16.86
CA SER A 246 23.64 7.71 -17.18
C SER A 246 24.24 7.03 -15.95
N VAL A 247 25.21 6.13 -16.16
CA VAL A 247 26.03 5.57 -15.07
C VAL A 247 27.42 6.18 -15.14
N GLN A 248 27.82 6.88 -14.07
CA GLN A 248 29.10 7.58 -13.99
C GLN A 248 29.84 7.14 -12.73
N ALA A 249 31.04 6.58 -12.89
CA ALA A 249 31.87 6.11 -11.78
C ALA A 249 31.12 5.18 -10.79
N GLY A 250 30.24 4.32 -11.30
CA GLY A 250 29.46 3.38 -10.47
C GLY A 250 28.20 3.97 -9.83
N ALA A 251 27.88 5.24 -10.09
CA ALA A 251 26.66 5.90 -9.62
C ALA A 251 25.66 6.14 -10.76
N LEU A 252 24.36 6.05 -10.45
CA LEU A 252 23.30 6.59 -11.29
C LEU A 252 23.36 8.11 -11.22
N VAL A 253 23.39 8.76 -12.38
CA VAL A 253 23.30 10.21 -12.51
C VAL A 253 22.08 10.55 -13.38
N ILE A 254 21.19 11.39 -12.85
CA ILE A 254 20.04 11.93 -13.60
C ILE A 254 20.10 13.45 -13.56
N GLU A 255 20.20 14.07 -14.73
CA GLU A 255 20.29 15.52 -14.90
C GLU A 255 19.14 16.01 -15.78
N GLY A 256 18.48 17.11 -15.40
CA GLY A 256 17.42 17.69 -16.21
C GLY A 256 16.67 18.81 -15.51
N GLU A 257 15.56 19.25 -16.11
CA GLU A 257 14.72 20.28 -15.51
C GLU A 257 14.10 19.80 -14.20
N GLY A 258 14.52 20.38 -13.09
CA GLY A 258 14.01 20.08 -11.75
C GLY A 258 14.59 18.81 -11.13
N VAL A 259 15.62 18.19 -11.73
CA VAL A 259 16.29 17.00 -11.18
C VAL A 259 17.81 17.09 -11.34
N ASP A 260 18.51 16.87 -10.23
CA ASP A 260 19.95 16.61 -10.17
C ASP A 260 20.17 15.51 -9.12
N LEU A 261 20.22 14.26 -9.58
CA LEU A 261 20.34 13.08 -8.73
C LEU A 261 21.65 12.37 -9.00
N LYS A 262 22.38 12.04 -7.94
CA LYS A 262 23.54 11.14 -7.98
C LYS A 262 23.51 10.15 -6.82
N THR A 263 23.45 8.85 -7.11
CA THR A 263 23.46 7.82 -6.07
C THR A 263 24.17 6.54 -6.53
N GLU A 264 24.96 5.95 -5.62
CA GLU A 264 25.57 4.62 -5.80
C GLU A 264 24.64 3.49 -5.33
N ASN A 265 23.63 3.85 -4.52
CA ASN A 265 22.71 2.93 -3.86
C ASN A 265 21.37 2.85 -4.60
N ASP A 266 20.47 2.02 -4.07
CA ASP A 266 19.05 2.06 -4.40
C ASP A 266 18.46 3.44 -4.12
N LEU A 267 17.44 3.84 -4.90
CA LEU A 267 16.75 5.11 -4.70
C LEU A 267 16.16 5.17 -3.29
N SER A 268 16.47 6.22 -2.55
CA SER A 268 15.86 6.53 -1.26
C SER A 268 14.50 7.21 -1.46
N ALA A 269 13.71 7.31 -0.38
CA ALA A 269 12.44 8.04 -0.44
C ALA A 269 12.63 9.54 -0.72
N SER A 270 13.81 10.10 -0.42
CA SER A 270 14.16 11.47 -0.78
C SER A 270 14.39 11.58 -2.28
N ASP A 271 15.20 10.68 -2.84
CA ASP A 271 15.49 10.64 -4.28
C ASP A 271 14.20 10.49 -5.10
N VAL A 272 13.30 9.60 -4.67
CA VAL A 272 11.97 9.43 -5.28
C VAL A 272 11.12 10.70 -5.18
N GLY A 273 11.23 11.44 -4.07
CA GLY A 273 10.57 12.73 -3.89
C GLY A 273 11.08 13.79 -4.87
N ASP A 274 12.39 13.85 -5.09
CA ASP A 274 13.01 14.78 -6.06
C ASP A 274 12.66 14.42 -7.52
N LEU A 275 12.25 13.18 -7.78
CA LEU A 275 11.83 12.68 -9.09
C LEU A 275 10.33 12.86 -9.41
N GLN A 276 9.54 13.50 -8.53
CA GLN A 276 8.07 13.59 -8.69
C GLN A 276 7.62 14.24 -9.99
N THR A 277 8.37 15.22 -10.50
CA THR A 277 8.06 15.96 -11.75
C THR A 277 8.64 15.29 -13.00
N VAL A 278 9.52 14.30 -12.82
CA VAL A 278 10.19 13.61 -13.94
C VAL A 278 9.23 12.60 -14.55
N GLY A 279 8.81 12.84 -15.79
CA GLY A 279 7.96 11.94 -16.57
C GLY A 279 8.76 10.80 -17.20
N ALA A 280 9.97 11.09 -17.66
CA ALA A 280 10.86 10.12 -18.29
C ALA A 280 12.33 10.44 -18.04
N VAL A 281 13.18 9.44 -18.29
CA VAL A 281 14.61 9.64 -18.49
C VAL A 281 15.04 9.05 -19.82
N GLN A 282 15.83 9.84 -20.55
CA GLN A 282 16.52 9.39 -21.74
C GLN A 282 17.87 8.80 -21.35
N THR A 283 18.22 7.64 -21.91
CA THR A 283 19.50 7.00 -21.66
C THR A 283 20.20 6.58 -22.96
N GLN A 284 21.51 6.82 -23.05
CA GLN A 284 22.31 6.45 -24.23
C GLN A 284 22.73 4.98 -24.21
N LEU A 285 22.89 4.42 -23.01
CA LEU A 285 23.27 3.03 -22.75
C LEU A 285 22.27 2.43 -21.77
N ASP A 286 22.08 1.12 -21.81
CA ASP A 286 21.14 0.49 -20.88
C ASP A 286 21.56 0.72 -19.42
N LEU A 287 20.64 1.27 -18.64
CA LEU A 287 20.80 1.33 -17.19
C LEU A 287 20.78 -0.09 -16.60
N PRO A 288 21.58 -0.36 -15.55
CA PRO A 288 21.45 -1.57 -14.75
C PRO A 288 20.00 -1.83 -14.35
N ALA A 289 19.57 -3.11 -14.43
CA ALA A 289 18.19 -3.51 -14.18
C ALA A 289 17.63 -2.93 -12.87
N ARG A 290 18.43 -2.98 -11.78
CA ARG A 290 18.06 -2.39 -10.48
C ARG A 290 17.50 -0.97 -10.58
N TRP A 291 18.21 -0.06 -11.25
CA TRP A 291 17.85 1.35 -11.30
C TRP A 291 16.76 1.62 -12.33
N ARG A 292 16.79 0.92 -13.47
CA ARG A 292 15.70 0.96 -14.45
C ARG A 292 14.37 0.61 -13.76
N THR A 293 14.34 -0.52 -13.05
CA THR A 293 13.14 -1.01 -12.38
C THR A 293 12.68 -0.08 -11.27
N GLN A 294 13.59 0.52 -10.49
CA GLN A 294 13.22 1.50 -9.45
C GLN A 294 12.59 2.77 -10.03
N LEU A 295 13.14 3.30 -11.13
CA LEU A 295 12.57 4.44 -11.85
C LEU A 295 11.20 4.09 -12.43
N GLU A 296 11.08 2.92 -13.07
CA GLU A 296 9.82 2.43 -13.62
C GLU A 296 8.76 2.21 -12.53
N ALA A 297 9.12 1.70 -11.35
CA ALA A 297 8.23 1.59 -10.19
C ALA A 297 7.73 2.95 -9.69
N CYS A 298 8.51 4.01 -9.92
CA CYS A 298 8.08 5.39 -9.69
C CYS A 298 7.23 5.93 -10.86
N GLY A 299 6.95 5.15 -11.91
CA GLY A 299 6.21 5.60 -13.10
C GLY A 299 7.03 6.49 -14.04
N ILE A 300 8.36 6.43 -13.97
CA ILE A 300 9.25 7.15 -14.89
C ILE A 300 9.52 6.24 -16.08
N ILE A 301 9.31 6.77 -17.29
CA ILE A 301 9.60 6.02 -18.52
C ILE A 301 11.11 6.05 -18.76
N VAL A 302 11.76 4.89 -18.84
CA VAL A 302 13.19 4.77 -19.18
C VAL A 302 13.31 4.35 -20.64
N ALA A 303 13.84 5.21 -21.51
CA ALA A 303 13.96 4.93 -22.94
C ALA A 303 15.19 5.61 -23.56
N SER A 304 15.57 5.22 -24.78
CA SER A 304 16.71 5.82 -25.50
C SER A 304 16.38 7.11 -26.29
N GLY A 305 15.10 7.50 -26.34
CA GLY A 305 14.65 8.74 -26.99
C GLY A 305 13.26 8.68 -27.61
N ASP A 306 12.64 7.50 -27.67
CA ASP A 306 11.24 7.36 -28.10
C ASP A 306 10.30 7.59 -26.92
N PHE A 307 9.60 8.72 -26.93
CA PHE A 307 8.64 9.12 -25.89
C PHE A 307 7.26 9.37 -26.47
N PRO A 308 6.18 9.13 -25.70
CA PRO A 308 4.83 9.37 -26.18
C PRO A 308 4.57 10.83 -26.58
N THR A 309 3.65 11.04 -27.52
CA THR A 309 3.35 12.36 -28.09
C THR A 309 2.12 13.03 -27.47
N ASP A 310 1.30 12.31 -26.71
CA ASP A 310 0.12 12.83 -26.03
C ASP A 310 -0.05 12.25 -24.61
N ASP A 311 -0.78 12.97 -23.75
CA ASP A 311 -0.93 12.64 -22.32
C ASP A 311 -1.52 11.25 -22.06
N LEU A 312 -2.42 10.74 -22.90
CA LEU A 312 -2.99 9.41 -22.71
C LEU A 312 -1.92 8.34 -22.96
N ALA A 313 -1.16 8.48 -24.04
CA ALA A 313 -0.05 7.57 -24.34
C ALA A 313 1.06 7.63 -23.26
N TRP A 314 1.32 8.82 -22.70
CA TRP A 314 2.18 9.01 -21.52
C TRP A 314 1.68 8.25 -20.30
N GLN A 315 0.42 8.43 -19.92
CA GLN A 315 -0.19 7.72 -18.80
C GLN A 315 -0.15 6.21 -19.01
N VAL A 316 -0.55 5.71 -20.19
CA VAL A 316 -0.54 4.29 -20.52
C VAL A 316 0.86 3.69 -20.33
N ARG A 317 1.89 4.32 -20.90
CA ARG A 317 3.26 3.80 -20.81
C ARG A 317 3.83 3.90 -19.39
N SER A 318 3.65 5.03 -18.71
CA SER A 318 4.09 5.24 -17.32
C SER A 318 3.49 4.23 -16.36
N ILE A 319 2.19 3.98 -16.47
CA ILE A 319 1.48 3.06 -15.59
C ILE A 319 1.79 1.61 -15.97
N HIS A 320 1.94 1.28 -17.25
CA HIS A 320 2.35 -0.04 -17.69
C HIS A 320 3.71 -0.45 -17.13
N THR A 321 4.75 0.39 -17.28
CA THR A 321 6.09 0.08 -16.75
C THR A 321 6.07 -0.01 -15.23
N ARG A 322 5.32 0.88 -14.56
CA ARG A 322 5.12 0.84 -13.10
C ARG A 322 4.51 -0.47 -12.62
N ARG A 323 3.44 -0.92 -13.28
CA ARG A 323 2.78 -2.20 -12.97
C ARG A 323 3.79 -3.33 -13.08
N HIS A 324 4.52 -3.40 -14.19
CA HIS A 324 5.54 -4.43 -14.40
C HIS A 324 6.59 -4.42 -13.28
N ALA A 325 7.18 -3.26 -13.00
CA ALA A 325 8.22 -3.10 -11.99
C ALA A 325 7.75 -3.56 -10.59
N LEU A 326 6.56 -3.13 -10.16
CA LEU A 326 6.00 -3.50 -8.86
C LEU A 326 5.55 -4.98 -8.80
N ARG A 327 5.05 -5.54 -9.90
CA ARG A 327 4.54 -6.92 -9.95
C ARG A 327 5.64 -7.97 -10.06
N ALA A 328 6.77 -7.63 -10.66
CA ALA A 328 7.85 -8.57 -10.92
C ALA A 328 8.98 -8.48 -9.89
N TYR A 329 9.28 -7.29 -9.36
CA TYR A 329 10.52 -7.03 -8.61
C TYR A 329 10.31 -6.53 -7.18
N SER A 330 9.12 -6.75 -6.62
CA SER A 330 8.81 -6.42 -5.23
C SER A 330 8.87 -7.63 -4.30
N PRO A 331 8.97 -7.42 -2.98
CA PRO A 331 8.85 -8.50 -2.01
C PRO A 331 7.60 -9.38 -2.18
N ALA A 332 6.45 -8.77 -2.51
CA ALA A 332 5.21 -9.50 -2.74
C ALA A 332 5.31 -10.46 -3.93
N ALA A 333 6.03 -10.07 -4.99
CA ALA A 333 6.30 -10.91 -6.15
C ALA A 333 7.17 -12.13 -5.77
N ALA A 334 8.30 -11.89 -5.12
CA ALA A 334 9.23 -12.95 -4.69
C ALA A 334 8.57 -13.94 -3.73
N LEU A 335 7.71 -13.45 -2.84
CA LEU A 335 7.00 -14.28 -1.87
C LEU A 335 5.69 -14.87 -2.40
N SER A 336 5.28 -14.54 -3.63
CA SER A 336 3.96 -14.89 -4.19
C SER A 336 2.82 -14.53 -3.23
N ALA A 337 2.93 -13.35 -2.60
CA ALA A 337 2.09 -12.92 -1.49
C ALA A 337 1.10 -11.83 -1.94
N TRP A 338 0.40 -12.10 -3.05
CA TRP A 338 -0.65 -11.23 -3.55
C TRP A 338 -1.97 -11.52 -2.83
N PRO A 339 -2.68 -10.50 -2.29
CA PRO A 339 -3.89 -10.71 -1.50
C PRO A 339 -5.04 -11.31 -2.32
N THR A 340 -5.94 -12.05 -1.68
CA THR A 340 -7.20 -12.44 -2.33
C THR A 340 -8.15 -11.24 -2.41
N VAL A 341 -8.83 -11.06 -3.55
CA VAL A 341 -9.76 -9.95 -3.78
C VAL A 341 -11.12 -10.49 -4.18
N SER A 342 -12.17 -10.00 -3.54
CA SER A 342 -13.55 -10.19 -4.00
C SER A 342 -14.08 -8.89 -4.60
N VAL A 343 -14.48 -8.93 -5.86
CA VAL A 343 -15.28 -7.88 -6.49
C VAL A 343 -16.73 -8.07 -6.07
N VAL A 344 -17.34 -7.03 -5.51
CA VAL A 344 -18.78 -6.97 -5.24
C VAL A 344 -19.44 -6.04 -6.25
N LEU A 345 -20.39 -6.57 -7.01
CA LEU A 345 -21.17 -5.82 -7.99
C LEU A 345 -22.65 -6.17 -7.80
N ALA A 346 -23.49 -5.17 -7.54
CA ALA A 346 -24.93 -5.36 -7.46
C ALA A 346 -25.59 -4.68 -8.66
N THR A 347 -26.47 -5.40 -9.35
CA THR A 347 -27.25 -4.85 -10.46
C THR A 347 -28.73 -5.03 -10.21
N HIS A 348 -29.47 -3.94 -10.41
CA HIS A 348 -30.94 -3.94 -10.47
C HIS A 348 -31.44 -3.73 -11.91
N ARG A 349 -30.53 -3.85 -12.89
CA ARG A 349 -30.70 -3.39 -14.27
C ARG A 349 -30.21 -4.46 -15.22
N GLU A 350 -31.12 -5.32 -15.68
CA GLU A 350 -30.79 -6.45 -16.56
C GLU A 350 -29.96 -6.05 -17.80
N ARG A 351 -30.23 -4.88 -18.38
CA ARG A 351 -29.52 -4.37 -19.56
C ARG A 351 -28.00 -4.17 -19.38
N PHE A 352 -27.52 -4.08 -18.15
CA PHE A 352 -26.09 -3.89 -17.85
C PHE A 352 -25.36 -5.20 -17.57
N ILE A 353 -26.07 -6.33 -17.47
CA ILE A 353 -25.46 -7.62 -17.14
C ILE A 353 -24.43 -8.05 -18.17
N ASP A 354 -24.74 -7.99 -19.47
CA ASP A 354 -23.81 -8.47 -20.50
C ASP A 354 -22.54 -7.62 -20.55
N GLN A 355 -22.68 -6.30 -20.40
CA GLN A 355 -21.53 -5.41 -20.26
C GLN A 355 -20.73 -5.77 -19.01
N ALA A 356 -21.36 -5.86 -17.83
CA ALA A 356 -20.68 -6.23 -16.60
C ALA A 356 -19.93 -7.57 -16.73
N VAL A 357 -20.55 -8.61 -17.29
CA VAL A 357 -19.94 -9.92 -17.52
C VAL A 357 -18.68 -9.82 -18.38
N GLN A 358 -18.74 -9.10 -19.52
CA GLN A 358 -17.57 -8.92 -20.39
C GLN A 358 -16.41 -8.22 -19.65
N GLN A 359 -16.73 -7.24 -18.80
CA GLN A 359 -15.73 -6.51 -18.03
C GLN A 359 -15.14 -7.34 -16.89
N LEU A 360 -15.95 -8.14 -16.21
CA LEU A 360 -15.51 -9.02 -15.13
C LEU A 360 -14.65 -10.18 -15.66
N ALA A 361 -15.01 -10.74 -16.82
CA ALA A 361 -14.29 -11.82 -17.47
C ALA A 361 -12.86 -11.44 -17.88
N ARG A 362 -12.61 -10.17 -18.20
CA ARG A 362 -11.27 -9.67 -18.62
C ARG A 362 -10.37 -9.21 -17.47
N LEU A 363 -10.86 -9.20 -16.22
CA LEU A 363 -10.03 -8.75 -15.10
C LEU A 363 -8.80 -9.64 -14.97
N ALA A 364 -7.62 -9.02 -15.00
CA ALA A 364 -6.33 -9.72 -15.07
C ALA A 364 -5.74 -10.08 -13.70
N TYR A 365 -6.45 -9.78 -12.60
CA TYR A 365 -5.95 -10.09 -11.26
C TYR A 365 -6.08 -11.60 -10.98
N PRO A 366 -5.00 -12.28 -10.54
CA PRO A 366 -4.99 -13.74 -10.47
C PRO A 366 -5.77 -14.32 -9.29
N ASN A 367 -5.81 -13.61 -8.15
CA ASN A 367 -6.43 -14.10 -6.91
C ASN A 367 -7.82 -13.50 -6.73
N LEU A 368 -8.68 -13.68 -7.73
CA LEU A 368 -9.94 -12.96 -7.87
C LEU A 368 -11.17 -13.85 -7.68
N GLN A 369 -12.11 -13.36 -6.88
CA GLN A 369 -13.47 -13.85 -6.79
C GLN A 369 -14.44 -12.76 -7.23
N ILE A 370 -15.50 -13.13 -7.93
CA ILE A 370 -16.57 -12.25 -8.38
C ILE A 370 -17.84 -12.60 -7.61
N VAL A 371 -18.46 -11.60 -6.98
CA VAL A 371 -19.72 -11.74 -6.25
C VAL A 371 -20.74 -10.79 -6.86
N ILE A 372 -21.71 -11.36 -7.59
CA ILE A 372 -22.74 -10.62 -8.33
C ILE A 372 -24.06 -10.70 -7.59
N GLY A 373 -24.63 -9.55 -7.26
CA GLY A 373 -25.97 -9.41 -6.70
C GLY A 373 -27.00 -9.13 -7.78
N LEU A 374 -27.95 -10.05 -7.99
CA LEU A 374 -29.13 -9.82 -8.82
C LEU A 374 -30.23 -9.21 -7.95
N HIS A 375 -30.32 -7.88 -7.98
CA HIS A 375 -31.16 -7.09 -7.09
C HIS A 375 -32.55 -6.85 -7.70
N GLY A 376 -33.50 -7.72 -7.39
CA GLY A 376 -34.83 -7.71 -8.00
C GLY A 376 -34.84 -8.14 -9.47
N VAL A 377 -33.72 -8.69 -9.96
CA VAL A 377 -33.55 -9.14 -11.34
C VAL A 377 -33.49 -10.66 -11.35
N GLU A 378 -34.21 -11.27 -12.29
CA GLU A 378 -34.21 -12.71 -12.49
C GLU A 378 -33.66 -13.00 -13.90
N VAL A 379 -32.50 -13.64 -13.96
CA VAL A 379 -31.84 -14.02 -15.22
C VAL A 379 -31.21 -15.41 -15.10
N GLU A 380 -31.08 -16.08 -16.24
CA GLU A 380 -30.42 -17.38 -16.32
C GLU A 380 -28.93 -17.28 -15.96
N HIS A 381 -28.45 -18.20 -15.13
CA HIS A 381 -27.06 -18.23 -14.68
C HIS A 381 -26.06 -18.43 -15.84
N SER A 382 -26.48 -19.03 -16.96
CA SER A 382 -25.64 -19.22 -18.14
C SER A 382 -25.15 -17.92 -18.77
N ARG A 383 -25.79 -16.77 -18.47
CA ARG A 383 -25.30 -15.46 -18.91
C ARG A 383 -23.94 -15.09 -18.32
N PHE A 384 -23.51 -15.76 -17.26
CA PHE A 384 -22.27 -15.49 -16.56
C PHE A 384 -21.15 -16.49 -16.92
N ASP A 385 -21.39 -17.44 -17.83
CA ASP A 385 -20.45 -18.52 -18.20
C ASP A 385 -19.11 -18.01 -18.75
N ALA A 386 -19.05 -16.77 -19.25
CA ALA A 386 -17.81 -16.15 -19.72
C ALA A 386 -16.85 -15.77 -18.58
N ILE A 387 -17.31 -15.72 -17.33
CA ILE A 387 -16.48 -15.39 -16.16
C ILE A 387 -15.74 -16.67 -15.73
N ALA A 388 -14.44 -16.73 -16.05
CA ALA A 388 -13.58 -17.86 -15.66
C ALA A 388 -13.12 -17.81 -14.20
N HIS A 389 -13.29 -16.67 -13.53
CA HIS A 389 -12.95 -16.49 -12.11
C HIS A 389 -13.94 -17.21 -11.19
N ASP A 390 -13.56 -17.42 -9.92
CA ASP A 390 -14.50 -17.93 -8.91
C ASP A 390 -15.72 -17.00 -8.81
N LEU A 391 -16.92 -17.54 -9.02
CA LEU A 391 -18.14 -16.76 -9.21
C LEU A 391 -19.22 -17.18 -8.20
N LYS A 392 -19.75 -16.19 -7.48
CA LYS A 392 -20.94 -16.31 -6.65
C LYS A 392 -22.03 -15.39 -7.17
N ILE A 393 -23.16 -15.96 -7.57
CA ILE A 393 -24.38 -15.21 -7.93
C ILE A 393 -25.33 -15.25 -6.73
N VAL A 394 -25.81 -14.08 -6.32
CA VAL A 394 -26.63 -13.91 -5.14
C VAL A 394 -27.92 -13.18 -5.51
N LYS A 395 -29.06 -13.81 -5.24
CA LYS A 395 -30.37 -13.15 -5.40
C LYS A 395 -30.60 -12.19 -4.24
N ILE A 396 -31.02 -10.97 -4.55
CA ILE A 396 -31.29 -9.92 -3.57
C ILE A 396 -32.73 -9.40 -3.77
N PRO A 397 -33.57 -9.34 -2.74
CA PRO A 397 -34.91 -8.76 -2.82
C PRO A 397 -34.88 -7.31 -3.32
N SER A 398 -35.80 -6.95 -4.24
CA SER A 398 -35.84 -5.63 -4.90
C SER A 398 -36.06 -4.43 -3.97
N ASP A 399 -36.57 -4.68 -2.76
CA ASP A 399 -36.89 -3.67 -1.76
C ASP A 399 -35.72 -3.39 -0.80
N LEU A 400 -34.62 -4.14 -0.92
CA LEU A 400 -33.47 -3.98 -0.04
C LEU A 400 -32.70 -2.67 -0.39
N PRO A 401 -32.35 -1.82 0.59
CA PRO A 401 -31.53 -0.66 0.31
C PRO A 401 -30.18 -1.06 -0.31
N PHE A 402 -29.67 -0.29 -1.28
CA PHE A 402 -28.43 -0.62 -2.01
C PHE A 402 -27.23 -0.92 -1.09
N GLY A 403 -27.08 -0.17 0.00
CA GLY A 403 -26.01 -0.45 0.97
C GLY A 403 -26.18 -1.79 1.70
N ALA A 404 -27.40 -2.22 1.98
CA ALA A 404 -27.66 -3.56 2.52
C ALA A 404 -27.43 -4.65 1.47
N ALA A 405 -27.72 -4.39 0.19
CA ALA A 405 -27.36 -5.29 -0.91
C ALA A 405 -25.82 -5.48 -0.99
N LEU A 406 -25.05 -4.39 -0.96
CA LEU A 406 -23.57 -4.46 -0.93
C LEU A 406 -23.03 -5.17 0.31
N GLN A 407 -23.65 -4.97 1.48
CA GLN A 407 -23.31 -5.70 2.69
C GLN A 407 -23.52 -7.20 2.54
N LEU A 408 -24.68 -7.61 2.02
CA LEU A 408 -24.99 -9.01 1.77
C LEU A 408 -23.99 -9.64 0.80
N LEU A 409 -23.56 -8.93 -0.25
CA LEU A 409 -22.51 -9.41 -1.15
C LEU A 409 -21.16 -9.54 -0.45
N SER A 410 -20.80 -8.56 0.38
CA SER A 410 -19.54 -8.58 1.15
C SER A 410 -19.49 -9.73 2.17
N GLU A 411 -20.63 -10.12 2.73
CA GLU A 411 -20.77 -11.32 3.59
C GLU A 411 -20.61 -12.64 2.82
N LYS A 412 -20.87 -12.65 1.51
CA LYS A 412 -20.67 -13.82 0.63
C LYS A 412 -19.30 -13.87 -0.03
N ALA A 413 -18.60 -12.75 -0.06
CA ALA A 413 -17.21 -12.69 -0.50
C ALA A 413 -16.31 -13.51 0.44
N ASP A 414 -15.22 -14.07 -0.08
CA ASP A 414 -14.18 -14.76 0.71
C ASP A 414 -12.84 -14.01 0.74
N GLY A 415 -12.66 -13.01 -0.14
CA GLY A 415 -11.40 -12.28 -0.27
C GLY A 415 -11.01 -11.48 0.98
N GLU A 416 -9.70 -11.32 1.18
CA GLU A 416 -9.10 -10.42 2.17
C GLU A 416 -9.44 -8.96 1.89
N LEU A 417 -9.50 -8.63 0.60
CA LEU A 417 -9.86 -7.31 0.09
C LEU A 417 -11.22 -7.38 -0.57
N ILE A 418 -12.05 -6.39 -0.30
CA ILE A 418 -13.33 -6.16 -0.96
C ILE A 418 -13.17 -4.95 -1.86
N THR A 419 -13.49 -5.12 -3.15
CA THR A 419 -13.58 -4.00 -4.09
C THR A 419 -14.98 -3.89 -4.66
N LYS A 420 -15.52 -2.67 -4.71
CA LYS A 420 -16.80 -2.39 -5.36
C LYS A 420 -16.56 -2.13 -6.85
N MET A 421 -17.48 -2.60 -7.69
CA MET A 421 -17.62 -2.18 -9.09
C MET A 421 -19.09 -1.87 -9.37
N ASP A 422 -19.35 -0.78 -10.08
CA ASP A 422 -20.69 -0.39 -10.54
C ASP A 422 -21.01 -1.06 -11.89
N ASP A 423 -22.28 -1.42 -12.12
CA ASP A 423 -22.72 -2.15 -13.32
C ASP A 423 -22.80 -1.26 -14.57
N ASP A 424 -22.85 0.06 -14.42
CA ASP A 424 -23.04 1.02 -15.52
C ASP A 424 -21.78 1.78 -15.96
N ASP A 425 -20.64 1.57 -15.29
CA ASP A 425 -19.34 2.17 -15.61
C ASP A 425 -18.43 1.25 -16.46
N PHE A 426 -17.29 1.78 -16.92
CA PHE A 426 -16.28 1.02 -17.65
C PHE A 426 -14.97 0.84 -16.86
N TYR A 427 -14.44 -0.38 -16.88
CA TYR A 427 -13.28 -0.84 -16.12
C TYR A 427 -12.32 -1.64 -16.99
N GLY A 428 -11.08 -1.18 -17.13
CA GLY A 428 -10.02 -1.89 -17.83
C GLY A 428 -9.61 -3.20 -17.14
N ALA A 429 -8.96 -4.09 -17.89
CA ALA A 429 -8.48 -5.38 -17.40
C ALA A 429 -7.57 -5.27 -16.14
N GLU A 430 -6.87 -4.15 -16.02
CA GLU A 430 -5.89 -3.88 -14.95
C GLU A 430 -6.49 -3.19 -13.71
N HIS A 431 -7.81 -2.97 -13.69
CA HIS A 431 -8.49 -2.20 -12.64
C HIS A 431 -8.17 -2.70 -11.22
N VAL A 432 -8.34 -4.00 -10.97
CA VAL A 432 -8.10 -4.59 -9.64
C VAL A 432 -6.62 -4.58 -9.28
N TRP A 433 -5.74 -4.84 -10.25
CA TRP A 433 -4.30 -4.75 -10.03
C TRP A 433 -3.88 -3.36 -9.57
N ASP A 434 -4.41 -2.30 -10.17
CA ASP A 434 -4.07 -0.92 -9.78
C ASP A 434 -4.46 -0.63 -8.34
N LEU A 435 -5.64 -1.09 -7.91
CA LEU A 435 -6.10 -0.91 -6.53
C LEU A 435 -5.25 -1.71 -5.54
N VAL A 436 -4.90 -2.96 -5.88
CA VAL A 436 -4.01 -3.78 -5.03
C VAL A 436 -2.64 -3.12 -4.91
N LEU A 437 -2.01 -2.73 -6.01
CA LEU A 437 -0.72 -2.03 -5.99
C LEU A 437 -0.81 -0.73 -5.20
N ALA A 438 -1.87 0.06 -5.41
CA ALA A 438 -2.12 1.29 -4.66
C ALA A 438 -2.18 1.08 -3.17
N ARG A 439 -2.88 0.03 -2.73
CA ARG A 439 -2.90 -0.34 -1.32
C ARG A 439 -1.50 -0.66 -0.81
N MET A 440 -0.72 -1.44 -1.56
CA MET A 440 0.63 -1.88 -1.15
C MET A 440 1.62 -0.71 -0.98
N TYR A 441 1.69 0.21 -1.93
CA TYR A 441 2.66 1.31 -1.86
C TYR A 441 2.20 2.49 -0.98
N SER A 442 0.89 2.63 -0.74
CA SER A 442 0.34 3.67 0.13
C SER A 442 0.18 3.25 1.59
N GLY A 443 -0.03 1.96 1.89
CA GLY A 443 -0.36 1.55 3.25
C GLY A 443 -1.76 1.97 3.70
N ALA A 444 -2.59 2.55 2.82
CA ALA A 444 -3.84 3.18 3.21
C ALA A 444 -4.92 2.17 3.59
N THR A 445 -5.80 2.57 4.51
CA THR A 445 -6.98 1.78 4.93
C THR A 445 -7.90 1.50 3.74
N MET A 446 -8.12 2.53 2.93
CA MET A 446 -8.95 2.47 1.73
C MET A 446 -8.22 3.08 0.55
N VAL A 447 -8.40 2.51 -0.63
CA VAL A 447 -7.89 3.06 -1.89
C VAL A 447 -8.98 3.14 -2.95
N GLY A 448 -8.76 3.97 -3.95
CA GLY A 448 -9.62 4.07 -5.13
C GLY A 448 -8.98 4.94 -6.20
N LYS A 449 -9.62 5.02 -7.37
CA LYS A 449 -9.12 5.78 -8.51
C LYS A 449 -9.58 7.24 -8.48
N ALA A 450 -8.81 8.08 -9.15
CA ALA A 450 -9.23 9.44 -9.46
C ALA A 450 -10.40 9.45 -10.45
N LEU A 451 -11.33 10.39 -10.25
CA LEU A 451 -12.48 10.60 -11.13
C LEU A 451 -12.08 11.52 -12.28
N ASP A 452 -11.16 11.04 -13.12
CA ASP A 452 -10.54 11.85 -14.16
C ASP A 452 -11.22 11.65 -15.53
N TRP A 453 -11.66 10.43 -15.84
CA TRP A 453 -12.23 10.09 -17.15
C TRP A 453 -13.74 9.91 -17.02
N ILE A 454 -14.49 10.79 -17.66
CA ILE A 454 -15.95 10.85 -17.52
C ILE A 454 -16.57 10.92 -18.91
N TYR A 455 -17.39 9.94 -19.27
CA TYR A 455 -18.24 10.03 -20.46
C TYR A 455 -19.57 10.68 -20.09
N VAL A 456 -19.94 11.75 -20.79
CA VAL A 456 -21.19 12.48 -20.62
C VAL A 456 -22.11 12.13 -21.79
N GLU A 457 -23.16 11.35 -21.50
CA GLU A 457 -24.05 10.76 -22.51
C GLU A 457 -24.80 11.82 -23.34
N SER A 458 -25.34 12.86 -22.69
CA SER A 458 -26.10 13.92 -23.37
C SER A 458 -25.28 14.73 -24.36
N ALA A 459 -23.97 14.84 -24.13
CA ALA A 459 -23.03 15.55 -24.98
C ALA A 459 -22.26 14.61 -25.92
N ASP A 460 -22.50 13.30 -25.83
CA ASP A 460 -21.72 12.24 -26.48
C ASP A 460 -20.22 12.55 -26.46
N THR A 461 -19.67 12.82 -25.28
CA THR A 461 -18.29 13.31 -25.12
C THR A 461 -17.62 12.69 -23.91
N THR A 462 -16.40 12.20 -24.07
CA THR A 462 -15.53 11.85 -22.96
C THR A 462 -14.68 13.05 -22.56
N ALA A 463 -14.81 13.50 -21.31
CA ALA A 463 -13.98 14.51 -20.70
C ALA A 463 -12.88 13.86 -19.85
N PHE A 464 -11.63 14.27 -20.08
CA PHE A 464 -10.53 14.05 -19.16
C PHE A 464 -10.34 15.30 -18.29
N ARG A 465 -10.67 15.16 -17.01
CA ARG A 465 -10.84 16.22 -16.02
C ARG A 465 -10.03 15.90 -14.75
N PRO A 466 -8.69 16.06 -14.77
CA PRO A 466 -7.82 15.82 -13.63
C PRO A 466 -7.91 16.94 -12.58
N GLU A 467 -9.13 17.35 -12.19
CA GLU A 467 -9.37 18.37 -11.15
C GLU A 467 -8.85 17.89 -9.79
N TYR A 468 -8.83 16.59 -9.60
CA TYR A 468 -8.51 15.93 -8.37
C TYR A 468 -7.13 15.27 -8.48
N PRO A 469 -6.09 15.75 -7.76
CA PRO A 469 -4.75 15.20 -7.85
C PRO A 469 -4.74 13.68 -7.64
N ALA A 470 -4.17 12.94 -8.59
CA ALA A 470 -3.91 11.52 -8.44
C ALA A 470 -2.66 11.28 -7.57
N GLU A 471 -2.42 10.01 -7.27
CA GLU A 471 -1.28 9.50 -6.51
C GLU A 471 -1.05 10.22 -5.17
N THR A 472 -2.13 10.46 -4.43
CA THR A 472 -2.07 11.21 -3.17
C THR A 472 -3.03 10.68 -2.12
N TYR A 473 -2.72 10.95 -0.85
CA TYR A 473 -3.70 10.77 0.21
C TYR A 473 -4.78 11.84 0.09
N ALA A 474 -6.03 11.41 -0.02
CA ALA A 474 -7.13 12.27 -0.41
C ALA A 474 -8.35 12.08 0.50
N PRO A 475 -9.23 13.07 0.62
CA PRO A 475 -10.43 12.91 1.43
C PRO A 475 -11.52 12.04 0.77
N PHE A 476 -11.37 11.66 -0.50
CA PHE A 476 -12.31 10.81 -1.22
C PHE A 476 -11.66 10.19 -2.48
N VAL A 477 -12.34 9.18 -3.02
CA VAL A 477 -12.03 8.50 -4.29
C VAL A 477 -13.33 8.26 -5.09
N ALA A 478 -13.23 7.83 -6.35
CA ALA A 478 -14.41 7.48 -7.13
C ALA A 478 -15.14 6.27 -6.51
N GLY A 479 -16.46 6.39 -6.31
CA GLY A 479 -17.27 5.43 -5.56
C GLY A 479 -17.31 4.02 -6.16
N GLY A 480 -17.31 3.90 -7.50
CA GLY A 480 -17.23 2.62 -8.22
C GLY A 480 -15.87 1.92 -8.15
N THR A 481 -14.89 2.47 -7.42
CA THR A 481 -13.50 1.99 -7.43
C THR A 481 -12.92 1.72 -6.05
N LEU A 482 -13.77 1.70 -5.02
CA LEU A 482 -13.37 1.54 -3.63
C LEU A 482 -12.80 0.14 -3.39
N LEU A 483 -11.59 0.06 -2.83
CA LEU A 483 -11.01 -1.16 -2.28
C LEU A 483 -10.63 -0.96 -0.80
N ILE A 484 -11.02 -1.91 0.04
CA ILE A 484 -10.79 -1.91 1.50
C ILE A 484 -10.56 -3.34 1.97
N SER A 485 -9.85 -3.55 3.09
CA SER A 485 -9.78 -4.88 3.68
C SER A 485 -11.13 -5.28 4.29
N ARG A 486 -11.46 -6.57 4.26
CA ARG A 486 -12.63 -7.11 4.95
C ARG A 486 -12.64 -6.73 6.43
N SER A 487 -11.50 -6.90 7.11
CA SER A 487 -11.39 -6.59 8.53
C SER A 487 -11.65 -5.12 8.83
N ASP A 488 -11.18 -4.20 7.98
CA ASP A 488 -11.43 -2.77 8.15
C ASP A 488 -12.90 -2.45 7.84
N LEU A 489 -13.49 -3.06 6.81
CA LEU A 489 -14.91 -2.90 6.49
C LEU A 489 -15.81 -3.37 7.65
N ASP A 490 -15.52 -4.54 8.21
CA ASP A 490 -16.24 -5.11 9.36
C ASP A 490 -16.08 -4.25 10.61
N ALA A 491 -14.86 -3.78 10.89
CA ALA A 491 -14.58 -2.87 12.01
C ALA A 491 -15.34 -1.54 11.90
N LEU A 492 -15.62 -1.07 10.68
CA LEU A 492 -16.43 0.12 10.40
C LEU A 492 -17.95 -0.15 10.43
N GLY A 493 -18.35 -1.40 10.68
CA GLY A 493 -19.74 -1.85 10.70
C GLY A 493 -20.35 -2.01 9.30
N GLY A 494 -19.53 -2.31 8.29
CA GLY A 494 -19.97 -2.66 6.95
C GLY A 494 -20.53 -1.52 6.10
N TRP A 495 -21.25 -1.89 5.05
CA TRP A 495 -22.01 -0.97 4.20
C TRP A 495 -23.33 -0.58 4.89
N ARG A 496 -23.61 0.72 5.01
CA ARG A 496 -24.81 1.19 5.72
C ARG A 496 -26.03 1.20 4.81
N PRO A 497 -27.23 0.85 5.31
CA PRO A 497 -28.48 0.93 4.56
C PRO A 497 -28.97 2.39 4.48
N VAL A 498 -28.16 3.27 3.90
CA VAL A 498 -28.54 4.68 3.66
C VAL A 498 -29.21 4.81 2.28
N PRO A 499 -30.20 5.71 2.13
CA PRO A 499 -30.96 5.81 0.88
C PRO A 499 -30.14 6.35 -0.30
N LYS A 500 -29.07 7.13 -0.03
CA LYS A 500 -28.17 7.69 -1.04
C LYS A 500 -26.75 7.80 -0.48
N SER A 501 -25.77 7.88 -1.38
CA SER A 501 -24.36 8.14 -1.05
C SER A 501 -23.74 7.10 -0.10
N VAL A 502 -24.03 5.81 -0.35
CA VAL A 502 -23.47 4.67 0.42
C VAL A 502 -21.94 4.75 0.48
N ASP A 503 -21.30 5.02 -0.66
CA ASP A 503 -19.85 5.16 -0.79
C ASP A 503 -19.29 6.29 0.09
N ARG A 504 -19.93 7.47 0.04
CA ARG A 504 -19.57 8.62 0.89
C ARG A 504 -19.69 8.29 2.37
N ALA A 505 -20.76 7.59 2.77
CA ALA A 505 -20.94 7.21 4.16
C ALA A 505 -19.82 6.29 4.66
N LEU A 506 -19.29 5.39 3.81
CA LEU A 506 -18.14 4.56 4.16
C LEU A 506 -16.85 5.40 4.25
N ILE A 507 -16.59 6.28 3.26
CA ILE A 507 -15.45 7.21 3.25
C ILE A 507 -15.41 8.06 4.53
N GLU A 508 -16.54 8.65 4.92
CA GLU A 508 -16.64 9.49 6.12
C GLU A 508 -16.33 8.70 7.40
N ARG A 509 -16.69 7.40 7.47
CA ARG A 509 -16.37 6.54 8.61
C ARG A 509 -14.88 6.18 8.67
N VAL A 510 -14.26 5.87 7.53
CA VAL A 510 -12.80 5.64 7.46
C VAL A 510 -12.06 6.85 8.03
N GLN A 511 -12.47 8.06 7.64
CA GLN A 511 -11.88 9.30 8.14
C GLN A 511 -12.15 9.51 9.63
N ALA A 512 -13.38 9.25 10.08
CA ALA A 512 -13.76 9.42 11.48
C ALA A 512 -13.00 8.49 12.43
N THR A 513 -12.54 7.33 11.95
CA THR A 513 -11.68 6.40 12.71
C THR A 513 -10.18 6.70 12.56
N GLY A 514 -9.79 7.78 11.89
CA GLY A 514 -8.38 8.12 11.63
C GLY A 514 -7.71 7.23 10.59
N GLY A 515 -8.51 6.51 9.78
CA GLY A 515 -8.04 5.74 8.64
C GLY A 515 -7.65 6.65 7.48
N THR A 516 -6.68 6.21 6.68
CA THR A 516 -6.20 6.95 5.52
C THR A 516 -6.85 6.46 4.25
N ILE A 517 -7.09 7.39 3.33
CA ILE A 517 -7.63 7.12 2.00
C ILE A 517 -6.58 7.55 0.97
N TYR A 518 -6.28 6.66 0.03
CA TYR A 518 -5.35 6.95 -1.06
C TYR A 518 -6.04 6.93 -2.42
N ARG A 519 -5.84 7.98 -3.20
CA ARG A 519 -6.36 8.11 -4.56
C ARG A 519 -5.25 7.86 -5.57
N THR A 520 -5.33 6.76 -6.30
CA THR A 520 -4.42 6.45 -7.41
C THR A 520 -4.92 7.06 -8.72
N HIS A 521 -4.16 6.89 -9.80
CA HIS A 521 -4.50 7.36 -11.14
C HIS A 521 -5.90 6.92 -11.62
N GLY A 522 -6.53 7.75 -12.46
CA GLY A 522 -7.84 7.48 -13.07
C GLY A 522 -7.78 6.51 -14.27
N LEU A 523 -6.61 6.29 -14.88
CA LEU A 523 -6.48 5.45 -16.09
C LEU A 523 -7.08 4.05 -15.87
N GLY A 524 -7.86 3.60 -16.86
CA GLY A 524 -8.55 2.30 -16.83
C GLY A 524 -9.87 2.28 -16.04
N TYR A 525 -10.38 3.44 -15.64
CA TYR A 525 -11.74 3.61 -15.16
C TYR A 525 -12.38 4.77 -15.93
N LEU A 526 -13.55 4.53 -16.50
CA LEU A 526 -14.34 5.54 -17.20
C LEU A 526 -15.72 5.59 -16.55
N TYR A 527 -16.00 6.72 -15.90
CA TYR A 527 -17.27 6.98 -15.24
C TYR A 527 -18.31 7.37 -16.28
N GLU A 528 -19.42 6.64 -16.33
CA GLU A 528 -20.53 6.89 -17.25
C GLU A 528 -21.55 7.80 -16.56
N ARG A 529 -21.61 9.05 -17.02
CA ARG A 529 -22.63 9.99 -16.60
C ARG A 529 -23.79 10.00 -17.60
N ARG A 530 -24.91 9.43 -17.17
CA ARG A 530 -26.15 9.30 -17.94
C ARG A 530 -27.22 10.32 -17.50
N GLY A 531 -28.09 10.71 -18.43
CA GLY A 531 -29.13 11.72 -18.18
C GLY A 531 -30.24 11.27 -17.20
N GLU A 532 -30.43 9.96 -17.04
CA GLU A 532 -31.45 9.35 -16.17
C GLU A 532 -30.82 8.36 -15.17
N GLY A 533 -31.36 8.31 -13.95
CA GLY A 533 -31.12 7.20 -13.01
C GLY A 533 -29.92 7.34 -12.05
N HIS A 534 -29.09 8.40 -12.14
CA HIS A 534 -28.04 8.61 -11.14
C HIS A 534 -28.53 9.37 -9.90
N THR A 535 -28.14 8.88 -8.72
CA THR A 535 -28.56 9.41 -7.43
C THR A 535 -27.90 10.74 -7.02
N ALA A 536 -26.89 11.21 -7.76
CA ALA A 536 -26.10 12.41 -7.46
C ALA A 536 -26.39 13.58 -8.41
N THR A 537 -26.56 14.77 -7.83
CA THR A 537 -27.14 15.99 -8.44
C THR A 537 -26.15 17.06 -8.97
N PRO A 538 -24.96 16.79 -9.53
CA PRO A 538 -24.34 17.78 -10.42
C PRO A 538 -25.07 17.78 -11.77
N ASN A 539 -25.37 18.97 -12.31
CA ASN A 539 -25.76 19.11 -13.72
C ASN A 539 -24.67 18.49 -14.60
N GLU A 540 -25.01 17.78 -15.68
CA GLU A 540 -24.03 17.10 -16.54
C GLU A 540 -23.00 18.07 -17.12
N GLU A 541 -23.41 19.31 -17.37
CA GLU A 541 -22.53 20.43 -17.77
C GLU A 541 -21.35 20.65 -16.81
N HIS A 542 -21.50 20.34 -15.52
CA HIS A 542 -20.43 20.46 -14.54
C HIS A 542 -19.22 19.60 -14.92
N PHE A 543 -19.45 18.39 -15.44
CA PHE A 543 -18.39 17.46 -15.82
C PHE A 543 -17.67 17.87 -17.10
N LEU A 544 -18.23 18.80 -17.88
CA LEU A 544 -17.58 19.42 -19.03
C LEU A 544 -16.79 20.69 -18.67
N THR A 545 -16.78 21.08 -17.39
CA THR A 545 -15.94 22.19 -16.90
C THR A 545 -14.61 21.70 -16.35
N LYS A 546 -13.56 22.54 -16.41
CA LYS A 546 -12.20 22.23 -15.91
C LYS A 546 -11.59 20.98 -16.57
N THR A 547 -11.99 20.72 -17.80
CA THR A 547 -11.52 19.62 -18.64
C THR A 547 -10.16 19.97 -19.22
N ALA A 548 -9.18 19.06 -19.13
CA ALA A 548 -7.88 19.20 -19.76
C ALA A 548 -7.94 18.78 -21.25
N LYS A 549 -8.74 17.75 -21.56
CA LYS A 549 -8.95 17.26 -22.93
C LYS A 549 -10.32 16.61 -23.11
N THR A 550 -10.94 16.78 -24.28
CA THR A 550 -12.18 16.10 -24.66
C THR A 550 -11.95 15.14 -25.82
N PHE A 551 -12.78 14.11 -25.90
CA PHE A 551 -12.83 13.14 -26.99
C PHE A 551 -14.28 13.01 -27.42
N GLU A 552 -14.53 13.05 -28.73
CA GLU A 552 -15.85 12.79 -29.28
C GLU A 552 -16.26 11.34 -29.00
N GLY A 553 -17.50 11.18 -28.55
CA GLY A 553 -18.06 9.90 -28.16
C GLY A 553 -17.47 9.32 -26.87
N ARG A 554 -17.89 8.09 -26.60
CA ARG A 554 -17.23 7.23 -25.60
C ARG A 554 -15.86 6.86 -26.12
N ILE A 555 -14.80 7.24 -25.40
CA ILE A 555 -13.41 6.97 -25.78
C ILE A 555 -13.23 5.47 -26.09
N GLN A 556 -12.64 5.16 -27.24
CA GLN A 556 -12.41 3.78 -27.71
C GLN A 556 -10.95 3.39 -27.50
N HIS A 557 -10.63 2.74 -26.39
CA HIS A 557 -9.26 2.37 -26.06
C HIS A 557 -9.23 1.12 -25.16
N GLU A 558 -8.29 0.21 -25.44
CA GLU A 558 -8.13 -1.07 -24.71
C GLU A 558 -7.98 -0.87 -23.19
N VAL A 559 -7.26 0.17 -22.77
CA VAL A 559 -7.00 0.45 -21.35
C VAL A 559 -8.28 0.71 -20.54
N PHE A 560 -9.33 1.28 -21.14
CA PHE A 560 -10.64 1.45 -20.50
C PHE A 560 -11.55 0.24 -20.75
N GLY A 561 -11.11 -0.68 -21.62
CA GLY A 561 -11.87 -1.82 -22.10
C GLY A 561 -13.17 -1.42 -22.80
N THR A 562 -13.16 -0.26 -23.44
CA THR A 562 -14.22 0.18 -24.36
C THR A 562 -13.98 -0.31 -25.78
N ARG A 563 -12.79 -0.84 -26.06
CA ARG A 563 -12.39 -1.50 -27.30
C ARG A 563 -11.77 -2.87 -26.97
N ALA A 564 -12.06 -3.86 -27.81
CA ALA A 564 -11.53 -5.23 -27.72
C ALA A 564 -10.05 -5.32 -28.12
#